data_AF-A0A2S8B7C7-F1
#
_entry.id   AF-A0A2S8B7C7-F1
#
_cell.length_a   1.000
_cell.length_b   1.000
_cell.length_c   1.000
_cell.angle_alpha   90.00
_cell.angle_beta   90.00
_cell.angle_gamma   90.00
#
_symmetry.space_group_name_H-M   'P 1'
#
loop_
_entity.id
_entity.type
_entity.pdbx_description
1 polymer ?
#
loop_
_entity_poly.entity_id
_entity_poly.type
_entity_poly.pdbx_seq_one_letter_code
_entity_poly.pdbx_strand_id
1 'polypeptide(L)'
;MRPLLILAPILLGFLLPPAAIASIAGPSPYAELAALEARVAAIGFRLTTANAAWCPAVQPQFGWIWGDPRLYDGARRAEALAAYHAADIDAPFIAAIAPGSPADRAGLHVGAPVLTIDGTAVPASEDADPFARIAAVEARFAALPPRAAAKISGAAGPAVAITPVPGCASDFRVDARDRPEGAADGRLVVVSGGLVRFAASDDELAAAVAHELAHNILHHRARLDAAGVDRGLGKQFGRNARLFKQTEIEADRLSAWLLAGAGYDPHAAIRFWTRFGQREGRPLFQAGTHPRWRDRVASIATEVRAIDAARAAGRPLEPPLIADPPPLE
;
A
#
# COMPACT_ATOMS: atom_id res chain seq x y z
N MET A 1 -85.92 42.25 8.26
CA MET A 1 -84.51 42.61 8.04
C MET A 1 -83.68 41.36 8.33
N ARG A 2 -83.17 40.70 7.29
CA ARG A 2 -82.40 39.43 7.38
C ARG A 2 -80.90 39.76 7.36
N PRO A 3 -80.07 39.20 8.25
CA PRO A 3 -78.67 39.57 8.38
C PRO A 3 -77.82 38.91 7.29
N LEU A 4 -76.87 39.69 6.75
CA LEU A 4 -75.83 39.30 5.81
C LEU A 4 -74.80 38.41 6.53
N LEU A 5 -74.60 37.17 6.07
CA LEU A 5 -73.51 36.29 6.50
C LEU A 5 -72.30 36.53 5.60
N ILE A 6 -71.21 37.05 6.19
CA ILE A 6 -69.91 37.26 5.54
C ILE A 6 -69.14 35.94 5.57
N LEU A 7 -68.84 35.37 4.40
CA LEU A 7 -67.97 34.20 4.22
C LEU A 7 -66.50 34.62 4.34
N ALA A 8 -65.81 34.08 5.35
CA ALA A 8 -64.35 34.17 5.48
C ALA A 8 -63.67 33.06 4.64
N PRO A 9 -62.63 33.36 3.84
CA PRO A 9 -61.92 32.35 3.07
C PRO A 9 -60.97 31.54 3.99
N ILE A 10 -61.14 30.22 3.98
CA ILE A 10 -60.24 29.26 4.63
C ILE A 10 -58.98 29.14 3.77
N LEU A 11 -57.86 29.71 4.23
CA LEU A 11 -56.53 29.45 3.67
C LEU A 11 -56.08 28.05 4.09
N LEU A 12 -56.13 27.11 3.15
CA LEU A 12 -55.57 25.77 3.31
C LEU A 12 -54.05 25.83 3.10
N GLY A 13 -53.29 25.89 4.20
CA GLY A 13 -51.83 25.84 4.16
C GLY A 13 -51.34 24.46 3.72
N PHE A 14 -50.77 24.36 2.52
CA PHE A 14 -50.02 23.17 2.09
C PHE A 14 -48.68 23.12 2.85
N LEU A 15 -48.64 22.33 3.93
CA LEU A 15 -47.38 21.91 4.54
C LEU A 15 -46.67 20.96 3.56
N LEU A 16 -45.68 21.48 2.84
CA LEU A 16 -44.72 20.63 2.13
C LEU A 16 -43.94 19.82 3.18
N PRO A 17 -43.90 18.48 3.08
CA PRO A 17 -43.07 17.68 3.98
C PRO A 17 -41.60 18.10 3.79
N PRO A 18 -40.79 18.11 4.87
CA PRO A 18 -39.37 18.36 4.74
C PRO A 18 -38.79 17.34 3.77
N ALA A 19 -38.04 17.83 2.77
CA ALA A 19 -37.33 16.97 1.84
C ALA A 19 -36.40 16.06 2.65
N ALA A 20 -36.74 14.77 2.72
CA ALA A 20 -35.83 13.77 3.24
C ALA A 20 -34.59 13.79 2.35
N ILE A 21 -33.46 14.26 2.89
CA ILE A 21 -32.16 14.05 2.27
C ILE A 21 -31.97 12.55 2.28
N ALA A 22 -32.22 11.91 1.13
CA ALA A 22 -31.91 10.51 0.94
C ALA A 22 -30.42 10.34 1.22
N SER A 23 -30.09 9.65 2.32
CA SER A 23 -28.76 9.08 2.51
C SER A 23 -28.46 8.29 1.24
N ILE A 24 -27.41 8.68 0.52
CA ILE A 24 -26.93 7.92 -0.63
C ILE A 24 -26.36 6.64 -0.01
N ALA A 25 -27.19 5.58 0.03
CA ALA A 25 -26.91 4.29 0.63
C ALA A 25 -25.90 3.49 -0.22
N GLY A 26 -24.76 4.09 -0.52
CA GLY A 26 -23.58 3.40 -1.03
C GLY A 26 -22.72 2.89 0.13
N PRO A 27 -21.90 1.84 -0.07
CA PRO A 27 -20.91 1.46 0.92
C PRO A 27 -19.96 2.62 1.19
N SER A 28 -19.58 2.81 2.46
CA SER A 28 -18.62 3.85 2.84
C SER A 28 -17.31 3.69 2.04
N PRO A 29 -16.73 4.76 1.46
CA PRO A 29 -15.43 4.68 0.80
C PRO A 29 -14.31 4.23 1.75
N TYR A 30 -14.51 4.36 3.07
CA TYR A 30 -13.55 3.85 4.05
C TYR A 30 -13.69 2.34 4.28
N ALA A 31 -14.89 1.78 4.14
CA ALA A 31 -15.07 0.32 4.15
C ALA A 31 -14.42 -0.32 2.92
N GLU A 32 -14.50 0.35 1.76
CA GLU A 32 -13.74 -0.05 0.59
C GLU A 32 -12.23 0.08 0.86
N LEU A 33 -11.75 1.22 1.35
CA LEU A 33 -10.33 1.42 1.66
C LEU A 33 -9.78 0.35 2.61
N ALA A 34 -10.51 0.01 3.68
CA ALA A 34 -10.12 -1.04 4.62
C ALA A 34 -9.98 -2.40 3.93
N ALA A 35 -10.87 -2.73 2.99
CA ALA A 35 -10.77 -3.96 2.20
C ALA A 35 -9.55 -3.94 1.25
N LEU A 36 -9.20 -2.79 0.67
CA LEU A 36 -8.02 -2.64 -0.17
C LEU A 36 -6.73 -2.78 0.67
N GLU A 37 -6.69 -2.19 1.87
CA GLU A 37 -5.59 -2.34 2.82
C GLU A 37 -5.41 -3.79 3.26
N ALA A 38 -6.50 -4.52 3.54
CA ALA A 38 -6.43 -5.95 3.86
C ALA A 38 -5.76 -6.77 2.74
N ARG A 39 -6.10 -6.49 1.47
CA ARG A 39 -5.45 -7.15 0.31
C ARG A 39 -3.97 -6.82 0.22
N VAL A 40 -3.62 -5.54 0.37
CA VAL A 40 -2.21 -5.09 0.30
C VAL A 40 -1.39 -5.61 1.48
N ALA A 41 -1.97 -5.69 2.69
CA ALA A 41 -1.31 -6.29 3.86
C ALA A 41 -0.94 -7.76 3.59
N ALA A 42 -1.90 -8.55 3.09
CA ALA A 42 -1.69 -9.96 2.77
C ALA A 42 -0.62 -10.16 1.69
N ILE A 43 -0.70 -9.40 0.59
CA ILE A 43 0.23 -9.46 -0.53
C ILE A 43 1.63 -8.99 -0.10
N GLY A 44 1.72 -7.83 0.54
CA GLY A 44 2.98 -7.24 1.01
C GLY A 44 3.72 -8.16 1.98
N PHE A 45 3.00 -8.69 2.99
CA PHE A 45 3.57 -9.64 3.95
C PHE A 45 4.08 -10.91 3.27
N ARG A 46 3.31 -11.47 2.32
CA ARG A 46 3.72 -12.68 1.59
C ARG A 46 4.94 -12.42 0.70
N LEU A 47 4.97 -11.30 -0.02
CA LEU A 47 6.09 -10.91 -0.86
C LEU A 47 7.37 -10.67 -0.05
N THR A 48 7.31 -10.01 1.11
CA THR A 48 8.52 -9.73 1.89
C THR A 48 9.05 -10.98 2.59
N THR A 49 8.18 -11.82 3.15
CA THR A 49 8.62 -12.97 3.96
C THR A 49 9.05 -14.16 3.11
N ALA A 50 8.38 -14.44 2.00
CA ALA A 50 8.76 -15.55 1.11
C ALA A 50 10.10 -15.30 0.40
N ASN A 51 10.44 -14.03 0.17
CA ASN A 51 11.66 -13.63 -0.54
C ASN A 51 12.79 -13.18 0.41
N ALA A 52 12.61 -13.34 1.72
CA ALA A 52 13.53 -12.81 2.75
C ALA A 52 14.99 -13.24 2.55
N ALA A 53 15.22 -14.46 2.11
CA ALA A 53 16.56 -15.03 1.89
C ALA A 53 17.33 -14.35 0.75
N TRP A 54 16.62 -13.67 -0.16
CA TRP A 54 17.24 -12.95 -1.27
C TRP A 54 17.51 -11.49 -0.90
N CYS A 55 16.86 -10.92 0.10
CA CYS A 55 16.90 -9.48 0.30
C CYS A 55 18.19 -9.03 1.00
N PRO A 56 18.91 -8.02 0.46
CA PRO A 56 20.17 -7.52 1.02
C PRO A 56 19.97 -6.85 2.38
N ALA A 57 18.77 -6.30 2.60
CA ALA A 57 18.32 -5.78 3.89
C ALA A 57 17.03 -6.51 4.30
N VAL A 58 17.00 -6.97 5.55
CA VAL A 58 15.83 -7.60 6.16
C VAL A 58 15.39 -6.82 7.39
N GLN A 59 14.07 -6.79 7.61
CA GLN A 59 13.46 -6.21 8.80
C GLN A 59 12.46 -7.20 9.42
N PRO A 60 12.06 -7.02 10.69
CA PRO A 60 10.99 -7.81 11.28
C PRO A 60 9.65 -7.49 10.61
N GLN A 61 8.98 -8.53 10.11
CA GLN A 61 7.66 -8.45 9.49
C GLN A 61 6.60 -9.00 10.45
N PHE A 62 5.61 -8.16 10.74
CA PHE A 62 4.49 -8.49 11.64
C PHE A 62 3.19 -8.79 10.87
N GLY A 63 3.07 -8.30 9.63
CA GLY A 63 1.91 -8.50 8.76
C GLY A 63 0.73 -7.58 9.07
N TRP A 64 0.99 -6.30 9.31
CA TRP A 64 -0.05 -5.28 9.51
C TRP A 64 0.11 -4.10 8.56
N ILE A 65 -0.94 -3.29 8.46
CA ILE A 65 -0.88 -1.89 8.02
C ILE A 65 -1.42 -1.03 9.17
N TRP A 66 -0.82 0.13 9.35
CA TRP A 66 -1.16 1.08 10.40
C TRP A 66 -2.19 2.11 9.95
N GLY A 67 -3.10 2.45 10.85
CA GLY A 67 -4.02 3.56 10.73
C GLY A 67 -3.83 4.57 11.86
N ASP A 68 -4.37 5.77 11.66
CA ASP A 68 -4.36 6.85 12.65
C ASP A 68 -5.59 7.73 12.39
N PRO A 69 -6.37 8.12 13.41
CA PRO A 69 -7.54 8.99 13.24
C PRO A 69 -7.23 10.31 12.51
N ARG A 70 -5.99 10.79 12.56
CA ARG A 70 -5.53 12.02 11.90
C ARG A 70 -5.40 11.90 10.39
N LEU A 71 -5.38 10.68 9.84
CA LEU A 71 -5.43 10.47 8.39
C LEU A 71 -6.77 10.87 7.77
N TYR A 72 -7.81 11.05 8.60
CA TYR A 72 -9.17 11.31 8.15
C TYR A 72 -9.60 12.73 8.51
N ASP A 73 -10.28 13.36 7.56
CA ASP A 73 -10.93 14.65 7.75
C ASP A 73 -11.90 14.60 8.95
N GLY A 74 -11.91 15.67 9.75
CA GLY A 74 -12.69 15.72 10.97
C GLY A 74 -14.19 15.47 10.77
N ALA A 75 -14.76 15.89 9.64
CA ALA A 75 -16.18 15.68 9.34
C ALA A 75 -16.51 14.22 8.99
N ARG A 76 -15.51 13.43 8.58
CA ARG A 76 -15.67 12.04 8.14
C ARG A 76 -14.93 11.01 8.99
N ARG A 77 -14.19 11.47 10.01
CA ARG A 77 -13.40 10.60 10.90
C ARG A 77 -14.25 9.52 11.56
N ALA A 78 -15.43 9.86 12.08
CA ALA A 78 -16.30 8.87 12.72
C ALA A 78 -16.74 7.76 11.75
N GLU A 79 -17.04 8.12 10.50
CA GLU A 79 -17.36 7.17 9.42
C GLU A 79 -16.15 6.27 9.11
N ALA A 80 -14.96 6.87 9.00
CA ALA A 80 -13.72 6.15 8.72
C ALA A 80 -13.37 5.16 9.84
N LEU A 81 -13.33 5.62 11.10
CA LEU A 81 -13.00 4.78 12.23
C LEU A 81 -14.02 3.65 12.42
N ALA A 82 -15.32 3.90 12.16
CA ALA A 82 -16.33 2.85 12.18
C ALA A 82 -16.05 1.74 11.14
N ALA A 83 -15.54 2.09 9.95
CA ALA A 83 -15.17 1.12 8.93
C ALA A 83 -13.99 0.21 9.35
N TYR A 84 -13.11 0.70 10.24
CA TYR A 84 -12.02 -0.08 10.82
C TYR A 84 -12.35 -0.69 12.19
N HIS A 85 -13.57 -0.50 12.70
CA HIS A 85 -13.92 -0.84 14.10
C HIS A 85 -12.97 -0.19 15.14
N ALA A 86 -12.41 0.97 14.80
CA ALA A 86 -11.46 1.71 15.62
C ALA A 86 -12.18 2.69 16.54
N ALA A 87 -11.62 2.93 17.74
CA ALA A 87 -12.07 3.99 18.64
C ALA A 87 -11.50 5.35 18.22
N ASP A 88 -12.28 6.43 18.41
CA ASP A 88 -11.79 7.80 18.21
C ASP A 88 -11.03 8.27 19.45
N ILE A 89 -9.80 7.78 19.57
CA ILE A 89 -8.84 8.15 20.62
C ILE A 89 -7.53 8.58 19.98
N ASP A 90 -6.73 9.41 20.66
CA ASP A 90 -5.46 9.90 20.11
C ASP A 90 -4.35 8.83 20.15
N ALA A 91 -4.51 7.78 19.33
CA ALA A 91 -3.57 6.68 19.18
C ALA A 91 -3.64 6.10 17.77
N PRO A 92 -2.54 5.55 17.24
CA PRO A 92 -2.62 4.74 16.04
C PRO A 92 -3.37 3.44 16.33
N PHE A 93 -3.88 2.83 15.28
CA PHE A 93 -4.57 1.54 15.35
C PHE A 93 -4.10 0.61 14.22
N ILE A 94 -4.42 -0.66 14.34
CA ILE A 94 -4.14 -1.65 13.29
C ILE A 94 -5.23 -1.53 12.22
N ALA A 95 -4.89 -1.03 11.03
CA ALA A 95 -5.85 -0.82 9.95
C ALA A 95 -6.09 -2.09 9.11
N ALA A 96 -5.07 -2.94 8.97
CA ALA A 96 -5.21 -4.24 8.34
C ALA A 96 -4.26 -5.27 8.96
N ILE A 97 -4.65 -6.55 8.87
CA ILE A 97 -3.84 -7.70 9.29
C ILE A 97 -3.80 -8.71 8.14
N ALA A 98 -2.59 -9.15 7.77
CA ALA A 98 -2.38 -10.24 6.84
C ALA A 98 -2.75 -11.58 7.50
N PRO A 99 -3.61 -12.40 6.88
CA PRO A 99 -3.95 -13.72 7.41
C PRO A 99 -2.72 -14.62 7.60
N GLY A 100 -2.67 -15.34 8.72
CA GLY A 100 -1.55 -16.21 9.08
C GLY A 100 -0.25 -15.47 9.41
N SER A 101 -0.27 -14.14 9.56
CA SER A 101 0.90 -13.36 9.98
C SER A 101 1.17 -13.49 11.48
N PRO A 102 2.34 -13.02 11.98
CA PRO A 102 2.57 -12.88 13.42
C PRO A 102 1.49 -12.08 14.15
N ALA A 103 1.00 -10.98 13.58
CA ALA A 103 -0.06 -10.19 14.18
C ALA A 103 -1.37 -10.98 14.30
N ASP A 104 -1.76 -11.69 13.24
CA ASP A 104 -2.95 -12.57 13.23
C ASP A 104 -2.84 -13.69 14.28
N ARG A 105 -1.71 -14.40 14.32
CA ARG A 105 -1.46 -15.46 15.31
C ARG A 105 -1.41 -14.97 16.75
N ALA A 106 -1.06 -13.70 16.96
CA ALA A 106 -1.08 -13.07 18.28
C ALA A 106 -2.49 -12.67 18.73
N GLY A 107 -3.51 -12.88 17.90
CA GLY A 107 -4.91 -12.54 18.21
C GLY A 107 -5.22 -11.05 18.15
N LEU A 108 -4.39 -10.28 17.43
CA LEU A 108 -4.68 -8.87 17.16
C LEU A 108 -5.85 -8.77 16.18
N HIS A 109 -6.59 -7.66 16.26
CA HIS A 109 -7.72 -7.39 15.39
C HIS A 109 -7.62 -5.99 14.78
N VAL A 110 -8.23 -5.83 13.61
CA VAL A 110 -8.40 -4.53 12.96
C VAL A 110 -9.17 -3.58 13.89
N GLY A 111 -8.70 -2.34 13.98
CA GLY A 111 -9.22 -1.31 14.88
C GLY A 111 -8.58 -1.29 16.27
N ALA A 112 -7.76 -2.29 16.62
CA ALA A 112 -7.08 -2.32 17.92
C ALA A 112 -6.14 -1.12 18.08
N PRO A 113 -6.31 -0.28 19.12
CA PRO A 113 -5.42 0.84 19.37
C PRO A 113 -4.09 0.38 19.95
N VAL A 114 -3.02 1.10 19.63
CA VAL A 114 -1.67 0.84 20.16
C VAL A 114 -1.18 2.07 20.92
N LEU A 115 -1.18 1.95 22.26
CA LEU A 115 -0.77 3.02 23.18
C LEU A 115 0.69 2.91 23.61
N THR A 116 1.21 1.69 23.76
CA THR A 116 2.63 1.46 24.06
C THR A 116 3.21 0.39 23.16
N ILE A 117 4.51 0.53 22.90
CA ILE A 117 5.35 -0.48 22.26
C ILE A 117 6.50 -0.71 23.25
N ASP A 118 6.77 -1.96 23.62
CA ASP A 118 7.77 -2.38 24.62
C ASP A 118 7.75 -1.52 25.91
N GLY A 119 6.55 -1.16 26.37
CA GLY A 119 6.35 -0.34 27.57
C GLY A 119 6.63 1.16 27.41
N THR A 120 7.11 1.60 26.24
CA THR A 120 7.25 3.03 25.91
C THR A 120 6.01 3.50 25.16
N ALA A 121 5.43 4.60 25.62
CA ALA A 121 4.27 5.22 24.98
C ALA A 121 4.53 5.55 23.51
N VAL A 122 3.51 5.37 22.67
CA VAL A 122 3.49 5.92 21.33
C VAL A 122 3.36 7.45 21.46
N PRO A 123 4.16 8.25 20.73
CA PRO A 123 4.11 9.71 20.83
C PRO A 123 2.70 10.26 20.58
N ALA A 124 2.34 11.29 21.35
CA ALA A 124 1.11 12.06 21.15
C ALA A 124 1.17 12.87 19.84
N SER A 125 0.01 13.35 19.37
CA SER A 125 -0.10 14.05 18.10
C SER A 125 0.40 15.51 18.13
N GLU A 126 1.71 15.75 18.27
CA GLU A 126 2.26 17.11 18.28
C GLU A 126 2.65 17.61 16.87
N ASP A 127 2.82 16.71 15.90
CA ASP A 127 3.21 17.06 14.53
C ASP A 127 2.02 17.43 13.63
N ALA A 128 2.23 18.45 12.78
CA ALA A 128 1.27 18.90 11.77
C ALA A 128 1.09 17.88 10.62
N ASP A 129 2.06 17.01 10.39
CA ASP A 129 1.96 15.93 9.41
C ASP A 129 1.13 14.77 10.00
N PRO A 130 -0.05 14.44 9.43
CA PRO A 130 -0.89 13.35 9.93
C PRO A 130 -0.21 11.97 9.84
N PHE A 131 0.81 11.81 8.99
CA PHE A 131 1.55 10.55 8.83
C PHE A 131 2.73 10.38 9.80
N ALA A 132 3.18 11.44 10.47
CA ALA A 132 4.41 11.43 11.27
C ALA A 132 4.41 10.33 12.35
N ARG A 133 3.30 10.18 13.10
CA ARG A 133 3.16 9.17 14.15
C ARG A 133 3.26 7.74 13.61
N ILE A 134 2.56 7.45 12.51
CA ILE A 134 2.63 6.12 11.89
C ILE A 134 4.04 5.86 11.37
N ALA A 135 4.68 6.84 10.74
CA ALA A 135 6.05 6.71 10.25
C ALA A 135 7.04 6.42 11.40
N ALA A 136 6.86 7.06 12.56
CA ALA A 136 7.66 6.80 13.76
C ALA A 136 7.41 5.40 14.32
N VAL A 137 6.16 4.94 14.34
CA VAL A 137 5.79 3.58 14.76
C VAL A 137 6.42 2.53 13.84
N GLU A 138 6.29 2.70 12.52
CA GLU A 138 6.92 1.82 11.53
C GLU A 138 8.44 1.78 11.68
N ALA A 139 9.09 2.95 11.77
CA ALA A 139 10.54 3.04 11.95
C ALA A 139 11.00 2.35 13.23
N ARG A 140 10.21 2.46 14.31
CA ARG A 140 10.48 1.78 15.58
C ARG A 140 10.44 0.26 15.44
N PHE A 141 9.43 -0.29 14.77
CA PHE A 141 9.36 -1.74 14.53
C PHE A 141 10.44 -2.22 13.56
N ALA A 142 10.72 -1.47 12.49
CA ALA A 142 11.75 -1.80 11.52
C ALA A 142 13.16 -1.84 12.13
N ALA A 143 13.41 -1.06 13.18
CA ALA A 143 14.69 -1.03 13.89
C ALA A 143 14.93 -2.23 14.84
N LEU A 144 13.92 -3.06 15.11
CA LEU A 144 14.10 -4.24 15.96
C LEU A 144 14.92 -5.32 15.24
N PRO A 145 15.62 -6.19 15.97
CA PRO A 145 16.22 -7.38 15.36
C PRO A 145 15.14 -8.22 14.64
N PRO A 146 15.40 -8.81 13.46
CA PRO A 146 14.37 -9.46 12.61
C PRO A 146 13.55 -10.59 13.25
N ARG A 147 13.96 -11.11 14.41
CA ARG A 147 13.28 -12.16 15.18
C ARG A 147 12.99 -11.77 16.63
N ALA A 148 13.29 -10.54 17.03
CA ALA A 148 13.03 -10.07 18.39
C ALA A 148 11.53 -9.83 18.57
N ALA A 149 10.94 -10.44 19.60
CA ALA A 149 9.55 -10.20 19.92
C ALA A 149 9.35 -8.74 20.37
N ALA A 150 8.25 -8.14 19.95
CA ALA A 150 7.80 -6.84 20.42
C ALA A 150 6.53 -7.00 21.25
N LYS A 151 6.31 -6.12 22.22
CA LYS A 151 5.08 -6.06 23.01
C LYS A 151 4.29 -4.81 22.66
N ILE A 152 3.00 -4.94 22.39
CA ILE A 152 2.10 -3.79 22.23
C ILE A 152 0.99 -3.82 23.26
N SER A 153 0.52 -2.66 23.71
CA SER A 153 -0.65 -2.57 24.60
C SER A 153 -1.66 -1.55 24.08
N GLY A 154 -2.96 -1.87 24.19
CA GLY A 154 -4.06 -0.94 23.95
C GLY A 154 -4.51 -0.23 25.23
N ALA A 155 -5.74 0.29 25.23
CA ALA A 155 -6.34 1.00 26.37
C ALA A 155 -6.74 0.08 27.54
N ALA A 156 -7.02 -1.19 27.26
CA ALA A 156 -7.41 -2.19 28.25
C ALA A 156 -6.72 -3.53 27.96
N GLY A 157 -6.43 -4.29 29.01
CA GLY A 157 -5.84 -5.62 28.91
C GLY A 157 -4.31 -5.65 28.99
N PRO A 158 -3.72 -6.85 29.09
CA PRO A 158 -2.28 -7.03 29.14
C PRO A 158 -1.62 -6.72 27.78
N ALA A 159 -0.33 -6.40 27.80
CA ALA A 159 0.45 -6.26 26.57
C ALA A 159 0.53 -7.59 25.82
N VAL A 160 0.34 -7.54 24.49
CA VAL A 160 0.41 -8.68 23.58
C VAL A 160 1.83 -8.78 23.04
N ALA A 161 2.50 -9.91 23.28
CA ALA A 161 3.81 -10.20 22.72
C ALA A 161 3.67 -10.83 21.33
N ILE A 162 4.43 -10.32 20.36
CA ILE A 162 4.35 -10.74 18.96
C ILE A 162 5.77 -11.04 18.49
N THR A 163 6.01 -12.28 18.07
CA THR A 163 7.30 -12.68 17.50
C THR A 163 7.24 -12.52 15.98
N PRO A 164 7.97 -11.55 15.39
CA PRO A 164 7.97 -11.33 13.96
C PRO A 164 8.73 -12.44 13.22
N VAL A 165 8.57 -12.45 11.90
CA VAL A 165 9.42 -13.23 11.00
C VAL A 165 10.31 -12.29 10.18
N PRO A 166 11.53 -12.68 9.79
CA PRO A 166 12.33 -11.86 8.89
C PRO A 166 11.65 -11.74 7.52
N GLY A 167 11.68 -10.55 6.94
CA GLY A 167 11.32 -10.33 5.54
C GLY A 167 12.13 -9.20 4.94
N CYS A 168 12.04 -9.04 3.62
CA CYS A 168 12.63 -7.89 2.92
C CYS A 168 12.23 -6.58 3.61
N ALA A 169 13.19 -5.66 3.74
CA ALA A 169 12.96 -4.37 4.40
C ALA A 169 12.00 -3.51 3.58
N SER A 170 10.71 -3.55 3.92
CA SER A 170 9.67 -2.64 3.42
C SER A 170 8.40 -2.74 4.27
N ASP A 171 7.77 -1.59 4.50
CA ASP A 171 6.38 -1.48 4.97
C ASP A 171 5.44 -1.21 3.80
N PHE A 172 4.12 -1.26 4.04
CA PHE A 172 3.09 -1.06 3.03
C PHE A 172 1.99 -0.13 3.53
N ARG A 173 1.48 0.73 2.65
CA ARG A 173 0.29 1.56 2.88
C ARG A 173 -0.56 1.65 1.63
N VAL A 174 -1.85 1.89 1.84
CA VAL A 174 -2.78 2.24 0.76
C VAL A 174 -3.22 3.68 0.95
N ASP A 175 -3.23 4.45 -0.13
CA ASP A 175 -3.86 5.77 -0.13
C ASP A 175 -5.20 5.74 -0.89
N ALA A 176 -6.09 6.66 -0.56
CA ALA A 176 -7.45 6.66 -1.10
C ALA A 176 -7.56 7.21 -2.54
N ARG A 177 -6.45 7.55 -3.22
CA ARG A 177 -6.53 8.17 -4.56
C ARG A 177 -7.06 7.18 -5.59
N ASP A 178 -7.93 7.69 -6.48
CA ASP A 178 -8.52 6.89 -7.56
C ASP A 178 -7.59 6.67 -8.75
N ARG A 179 -6.57 7.52 -8.91
CA ARG A 179 -5.62 7.38 -10.01
C ARG A 179 -4.68 6.21 -9.73
N PRO A 180 -4.58 5.20 -10.62
CA PRO A 180 -3.68 4.07 -10.44
C PRO A 180 -2.22 4.50 -10.39
N GLU A 181 -1.60 4.35 -9.22
CA GLU A 181 -0.26 4.81 -8.92
C GLU A 181 0.36 3.95 -7.81
N GLY A 182 1.66 3.67 -7.96
CA GLY A 182 2.50 3.05 -6.94
C GLY A 182 3.73 3.92 -6.72
N ALA A 183 4.27 3.89 -5.51
CA ALA A 183 5.53 4.55 -5.19
C ALA A 183 6.29 3.80 -4.10
N ALA A 184 7.61 3.93 -4.17
CA ALA A 184 8.54 3.39 -3.18
C ALA A 184 9.57 4.45 -2.77
N ASP A 185 9.80 4.62 -1.47
CA ASP A 185 10.71 5.65 -0.94
C ASP A 185 12.05 5.12 -0.40
N GLY A 186 12.27 3.80 -0.47
CA GLY A 186 13.40 3.08 0.12
C GLY A 186 13.02 2.28 1.38
N ARG A 187 11.88 2.57 2.02
CA ARG A 187 11.39 1.90 3.24
C ARG A 187 9.91 1.53 3.14
N LEU A 188 9.11 2.33 2.46
CA LEU A 188 7.66 2.18 2.38
C LEU A 188 7.26 2.00 0.91
N VAL A 189 6.36 1.06 0.67
CA VAL A 189 5.59 0.95 -0.57
C VAL A 189 4.21 1.55 -0.33
N VAL A 190 3.84 2.53 -1.15
CA VAL A 190 2.50 3.12 -1.16
C VAL A 190 1.81 2.75 -2.45
N VAL A 191 0.59 2.23 -2.34
CA VAL A 191 -0.25 1.86 -3.47
C VAL A 191 -1.56 2.64 -3.40
N SER A 192 -1.99 3.26 -4.50
CA SER A 192 -3.27 3.95 -4.52
C SER A 192 -4.43 2.96 -4.61
N GLY A 193 -5.59 3.30 -4.04
CA GLY A 193 -6.81 2.51 -4.17
C GLY A 193 -7.21 2.29 -5.64
N GLY A 194 -6.92 3.25 -6.50
CA GLY A 194 -7.05 3.13 -7.95
C GLY A 194 -6.24 1.98 -8.55
N LEU A 195 -5.00 1.77 -8.07
CA LEU A 195 -4.14 0.67 -8.53
C LEU A 195 -4.70 -0.68 -8.07
N VAL A 196 -5.14 -0.74 -6.81
CA VAL A 196 -5.76 -1.95 -6.23
C VAL A 196 -7.03 -2.35 -6.97
N ARG A 197 -7.87 -1.38 -7.36
CA ARG A 197 -9.07 -1.60 -8.20
C ARG A 197 -8.74 -1.97 -9.64
N PHE A 198 -7.63 -1.49 -10.17
CA PHE A 198 -7.26 -1.75 -11.56
C PHE A 198 -6.78 -3.20 -11.77
N ALA A 199 -6.08 -3.77 -10.80
CA ALA A 199 -5.62 -5.15 -10.83
C ALA A 199 -6.82 -6.11 -10.94
N ALA A 200 -6.81 -7.00 -11.93
CA ALA A 200 -7.94 -7.92 -12.14
C ALA A 200 -7.95 -9.12 -11.18
N SER A 201 -6.84 -9.33 -10.45
CA SER A 201 -6.66 -10.42 -9.49
C SER A 201 -5.61 -10.03 -8.46
N ASP A 202 -5.49 -10.83 -7.40
CA ASP A 202 -4.42 -10.67 -6.41
C ASP A 202 -3.04 -10.99 -6.99
N ASP A 203 -2.92 -11.87 -8.00
CA ASP A 203 -1.64 -12.07 -8.71
C ASP A 203 -1.22 -10.80 -9.47
N GLU A 204 -2.16 -10.11 -10.12
CA GLU A 204 -1.87 -8.86 -10.83
C GLU A 204 -1.57 -7.71 -9.86
N LEU A 205 -2.25 -7.66 -8.72
CA LEU A 205 -1.95 -6.69 -7.67
C LEU A 205 -0.57 -6.95 -7.06
N ALA A 206 -0.26 -8.23 -6.77
CA ALA A 206 1.05 -8.64 -6.33
C ALA A 206 2.13 -8.24 -7.34
N ALA A 207 1.85 -8.24 -8.64
CA ALA A 207 2.82 -7.79 -9.64
C ALA A 207 3.16 -6.30 -9.50
N ALA A 208 2.15 -5.46 -9.27
CA ALA A 208 2.36 -4.04 -9.01
C ALA A 208 3.10 -3.80 -7.68
N VAL A 209 2.68 -4.47 -6.60
CA VAL A 209 3.33 -4.36 -5.28
C VAL A 209 4.78 -4.88 -5.32
N ALA A 210 5.04 -5.97 -6.05
CA ALA A 210 6.38 -6.54 -6.21
C ALA A 210 7.31 -5.62 -7.00
N HIS A 211 6.79 -4.86 -7.97
CA HIS A 211 7.55 -3.83 -8.68
C HIS A 211 8.01 -2.71 -7.74
N GLU A 212 7.10 -2.16 -6.93
CA GLU A 212 7.45 -1.13 -5.94
C GLU A 212 8.41 -1.68 -4.87
N LEU A 213 8.17 -2.91 -4.39
CA LEU A 213 9.07 -3.58 -3.46
C LEU A 213 10.47 -3.78 -4.06
N ALA A 214 10.56 -4.09 -5.36
CA ALA A 214 11.84 -4.22 -6.05
C ALA A 214 12.65 -2.91 -6.07
N HIS A 215 11.99 -1.74 -6.15
CA HIS A 215 12.68 -0.45 -6.00
C HIS A 215 13.35 -0.29 -4.63
N ASN A 216 12.71 -0.76 -3.56
CA ASN A 216 13.27 -0.74 -2.21
C ASN A 216 14.42 -1.75 -2.07
N ILE A 217 14.21 -3.00 -2.53
CA ILE A 217 15.22 -4.08 -2.47
C ILE A 217 16.50 -3.70 -3.23
N LEU A 218 16.37 -3.09 -4.40
CA LEU A 218 17.50 -2.69 -5.25
C LEU A 218 18.06 -1.30 -4.89
N HIS A 219 17.57 -0.70 -3.80
CA HIS A 219 18.00 0.60 -3.30
C HIS A 219 18.01 1.70 -4.38
N HIS A 220 17.03 1.70 -5.29
CA HIS A 220 17.02 2.61 -6.43
C HIS A 220 17.04 4.08 -6.01
N ARG A 221 16.37 4.44 -4.91
CA ARG A 221 16.41 5.78 -4.33
C ARG A 221 17.86 6.21 -4.02
N ALA A 222 18.58 5.41 -3.25
CA ALA A 222 19.95 5.68 -2.84
C ALA A 222 20.94 5.65 -4.01
N ARG A 223 20.77 4.72 -4.96
CA ARG A 223 21.61 4.65 -6.18
C ARG A 223 21.42 5.88 -7.07
N LEU A 224 20.19 6.35 -7.23
CA LEU A 224 19.90 7.59 -7.98
C LEU A 224 20.46 8.83 -7.26
N ASP A 225 20.37 8.89 -5.93
CA ASP A 225 20.99 9.95 -5.13
C ASP A 225 22.51 9.97 -5.28
N ALA A 226 23.15 8.80 -5.17
CA ALA A 226 24.59 8.64 -5.37
C ALA A 226 25.04 9.01 -6.80
N ALA A 227 24.19 8.78 -7.81
CA ALA A 227 24.42 9.18 -9.19
C ALA A 227 24.21 10.68 -9.46
N GLY A 228 23.84 11.46 -8.44
CA GLY A 228 23.58 12.90 -8.54
C GLY A 228 22.34 13.23 -9.37
N VAL A 229 21.36 12.33 -9.42
CA VAL A 229 20.10 12.57 -10.14
C VAL A 229 19.27 13.58 -9.36
N ASP A 230 19.32 14.84 -9.81
CA ASP A 230 18.46 15.89 -9.29
C ASP A 230 16.98 15.55 -9.55
N ARG A 231 16.18 15.67 -8.49
CA ARG A 231 14.73 15.47 -8.49
C ARG A 231 13.99 16.82 -8.59
N GLY A 232 14.61 17.90 -9.05
CA GLY A 232 14.04 19.24 -9.37
C GLY A 232 13.52 19.40 -10.80
N LEU A 233 13.15 20.60 -11.27
CA LEU A 233 12.61 20.82 -12.64
C LEU A 233 13.65 20.47 -13.73
N GLY A 234 13.31 19.58 -14.68
CA GLY A 234 14.22 19.07 -15.74
C GLY A 234 14.31 17.54 -15.85
N LYS A 235 13.64 16.82 -14.94
CA LYS A 235 13.70 15.35 -14.67
C LYS A 235 13.52 14.39 -15.84
N GLN A 236 12.94 14.84 -16.95
CA GLN A 236 12.42 13.94 -17.99
C GLN A 236 13.30 13.85 -19.24
N PHE A 237 14.48 14.48 -19.22
CA PHE A 237 15.36 14.55 -20.39
C PHE A 237 16.80 14.11 -20.07
N GLY A 238 17.52 13.66 -21.10
CA GLY A 238 18.94 13.33 -21.02
C GLY A 238 19.27 12.19 -20.05
N ARG A 239 20.39 12.34 -19.33
CA ARG A 239 20.96 11.33 -18.43
C ARG A 239 19.97 10.89 -17.34
N ASN A 240 19.26 11.82 -16.70
CA ASN A 240 18.35 11.49 -15.59
C ASN A 240 17.22 10.56 -16.04
N ALA A 241 16.62 10.83 -17.21
CA ALA A 241 15.58 9.97 -17.77
C ALA A 241 16.08 8.57 -18.14
N ARG A 242 17.35 8.44 -18.57
CA ARG A 242 17.98 7.14 -18.83
C ARG A 242 18.14 6.34 -17.52
N LEU A 243 18.65 6.98 -16.48
CA LEU A 243 18.84 6.33 -15.17
C LEU A 243 17.51 5.89 -14.55
N PHE A 244 16.46 6.71 -14.64
CA PHE A 244 15.12 6.31 -14.21
C PHE A 244 14.63 5.09 -15.01
N LYS A 245 14.73 5.10 -16.35
CA LYS A 245 14.34 3.95 -17.18
C LYS A 245 15.09 2.67 -16.82
N GLN A 246 16.38 2.78 -16.50
CA GLN A 246 17.17 1.63 -16.06
C GLN A 246 16.58 1.06 -14.76
N THR A 247 16.29 1.90 -13.76
CA THR A 247 15.69 1.44 -12.49
C THR A 247 14.31 0.79 -12.67
N GLU A 248 13.50 1.29 -13.61
CA GLU A 248 12.19 0.69 -13.92
C GLU A 248 12.33 -0.72 -14.52
N ILE A 249 13.29 -0.90 -15.43
CA ILE A 249 13.58 -2.22 -16.03
C ILE A 249 14.15 -3.18 -14.98
N GLU A 250 15.03 -2.72 -14.11
CA GLU A 250 15.54 -3.53 -13.00
C GLU A 250 14.42 -3.97 -12.05
N ALA A 251 13.51 -3.05 -11.69
CA ALA A 251 12.36 -3.35 -10.85
C ALA A 251 11.38 -4.33 -11.53
N ASP A 252 11.09 -4.14 -12.82
CA ASP A 252 10.29 -5.07 -13.62
C ASP A 252 10.85 -6.48 -13.61
N ARG A 253 12.15 -6.60 -13.87
CA ARG A 253 12.82 -7.90 -13.91
C ARG A 253 12.75 -8.59 -12.56
N LEU A 254 13.13 -7.90 -11.47
CA LEU A 254 13.10 -8.48 -10.13
C LEU A 254 11.67 -8.82 -9.68
N SER A 255 10.67 -8.02 -10.05
CA SER A 255 9.27 -8.26 -9.67
C SER A 255 8.77 -9.65 -10.09
N ALA A 256 9.16 -10.14 -11.27
CA ALA A 256 8.79 -11.47 -11.76
C ALA A 256 9.32 -12.59 -10.83
N TRP A 257 10.55 -12.42 -10.33
CA TRP A 257 11.16 -13.36 -9.39
C TRP A 257 10.53 -13.28 -8.01
N LEU A 258 10.21 -12.08 -7.51
CA LEU A 258 9.54 -11.91 -6.23
C LEU A 258 8.15 -12.55 -6.22
N LEU A 259 7.40 -12.44 -7.33
CA LEU A 259 6.15 -13.17 -7.53
C LEU A 259 6.37 -14.67 -7.46
N ALA A 260 7.37 -15.18 -8.20
CA ALA A 260 7.67 -16.59 -8.26
C ALA A 260 8.05 -17.18 -6.90
N GLY A 261 8.89 -16.48 -6.12
CA GLY A 261 9.32 -16.88 -4.79
C GLY A 261 8.20 -16.82 -3.75
N ALA A 262 7.29 -15.85 -3.88
CA ALA A 262 6.08 -15.78 -3.09
C ALA A 262 5.02 -16.81 -3.49
N GLY A 263 5.17 -17.51 -4.62
CA GLY A 263 4.19 -18.47 -5.14
C GLY A 263 2.96 -17.81 -5.77
N TYR A 264 3.10 -16.57 -6.25
CA TYR A 264 2.17 -15.96 -7.19
C TYR A 264 2.52 -16.37 -8.63
N ASP A 265 1.61 -16.15 -9.57
CA ASP A 265 1.86 -16.37 -11.00
C ASP A 265 2.79 -15.28 -11.59
N PRO A 266 4.03 -15.59 -12.01
CA PRO A 266 4.92 -14.60 -12.62
C PRO A 266 4.38 -14.05 -13.96
N HIS A 267 3.53 -14.81 -14.67
CA HIS A 267 2.88 -14.35 -15.90
C HIS A 267 1.83 -13.26 -15.62
N ALA A 268 1.39 -13.09 -14.38
CA ALA A 268 0.48 -12.00 -14.01
C ALA A 268 1.12 -10.63 -14.20
N ALA A 269 2.44 -10.50 -14.04
CA ALA A 269 3.14 -9.26 -14.35
C ALA A 269 2.98 -8.89 -15.84
N ILE A 270 3.10 -9.86 -16.76
CA ILE A 270 2.90 -9.64 -18.20
C ILE A 270 1.48 -9.16 -18.48
N ARG A 271 0.47 -9.81 -17.89
CA ARG A 271 -0.94 -9.44 -18.05
C ARG A 271 -1.21 -8.03 -17.51
N PHE A 272 -0.75 -7.74 -16.29
CA PHE A 272 -0.90 -6.45 -15.64
C PHE A 272 -0.27 -5.33 -16.47
N TRP A 273 1.02 -5.43 -16.83
CA TRP A 273 1.73 -4.36 -17.54
C TRP A 273 1.25 -4.19 -18.98
N THR A 274 0.73 -5.23 -19.62
CA THR A 274 0.05 -5.12 -20.92
C THR A 274 -1.24 -4.31 -20.78
N ARG A 275 -2.12 -4.64 -19.82
CA ARG A 275 -3.36 -3.88 -19.58
C ARG A 275 -3.07 -2.44 -19.16
N PHE A 276 -2.14 -2.26 -18.22
CA PHE A 276 -1.76 -0.94 -17.68
C PHE A 276 -1.21 -0.05 -18.80
N GLY A 277 -0.28 -0.59 -19.59
CA GLY A 277 0.33 0.10 -20.72
C GLY A 277 -0.65 0.46 -21.84
N GLN A 278 -1.66 -0.38 -22.10
CA GLN A 278 -2.70 -0.07 -23.09
C GLN A 278 -3.65 1.06 -22.63
N ARG A 279 -3.89 1.18 -21.31
CA ARG A 279 -4.74 2.25 -20.75
C ARG A 279 -3.98 3.56 -20.62
N GLU A 280 -2.82 3.54 -19.97
CA GLU A 280 -2.01 4.72 -19.66
C GLU A 280 -1.11 5.15 -20.83
N GLY A 281 -0.80 4.25 -21.76
CA GLY A 281 0.02 4.54 -22.94
C GLY A 281 -0.67 5.35 -24.04
N ARG A 282 -1.79 6.03 -23.74
CA ARG A 282 -2.37 7.02 -24.64
C ARG A 282 -1.40 8.21 -24.76
N PRO A 283 -1.23 8.82 -25.95
CA PRO A 283 -0.20 9.84 -26.22
C PRO A 283 -0.17 11.04 -25.27
N LEU A 284 -1.28 11.31 -24.55
CA LEU A 284 -1.37 12.41 -23.58
C LEU A 284 -0.71 12.12 -22.22
N PHE A 285 -0.39 10.85 -21.90
CA PHE A 285 0.00 10.43 -20.54
C PHE A 285 1.36 9.71 -20.45
N GLN A 286 2.09 9.55 -21.57
CA GLN A 286 3.44 8.96 -21.55
C GLN A 286 4.46 9.96 -20.98
N ALA A 287 4.74 9.85 -19.68
CA ALA A 287 5.89 10.54 -19.09
C ALA A 287 7.19 9.98 -19.68
N GLY A 288 8.07 10.86 -20.20
CA GLY A 288 9.33 10.48 -20.86
C GLY A 288 10.34 9.73 -19.99
N THR A 289 10.05 9.58 -18.69
CA THR A 289 10.86 8.89 -17.66
C THR A 289 10.59 7.39 -17.56
N HIS A 290 9.47 6.87 -18.09
CA HIS A 290 9.18 5.43 -18.06
C HIS A 290 9.49 4.76 -19.41
N PRO A 291 9.97 3.50 -19.42
CA PRO A 291 10.13 2.74 -20.67
C PRO A 291 8.77 2.53 -21.36
N ARG A 292 8.79 2.25 -22.67
CA ARG A 292 7.54 1.90 -23.37
C ARG A 292 7.01 0.59 -22.78
N TRP A 293 5.70 0.49 -22.62
CA TRP A 293 5.08 -0.68 -21.99
C TRP A 293 5.44 -2.00 -22.70
N ARG A 294 5.66 -1.99 -24.02
CA ARG A 294 6.10 -3.17 -24.77
C ARG A 294 7.49 -3.63 -24.36
N ASP A 295 8.40 -2.69 -24.10
CA ASP A 295 9.78 -2.98 -23.68
C ASP A 295 9.78 -3.58 -22.26
N ARG A 296 8.95 -3.01 -21.37
CA ARG A 296 8.70 -3.54 -20.02
C ARG A 296 8.19 -4.98 -20.06
N VAL A 297 7.13 -5.23 -20.84
CA VAL A 297 6.55 -6.56 -21.03
C VAL A 297 7.57 -7.55 -21.60
N ALA A 298 8.38 -7.14 -22.59
CA ALA A 298 9.41 -8.00 -23.15
C ALA A 298 10.52 -8.35 -22.13
N SER A 299 10.89 -7.40 -21.29
CA SER A 299 11.86 -7.62 -20.20
C SER A 299 11.34 -8.64 -19.19
N ILE A 300 10.11 -8.43 -18.69
CA ILE A 300 9.44 -9.36 -17.77
C ILE A 300 9.30 -10.74 -18.39
N ALA A 301 8.85 -10.84 -19.64
CA ALA A 301 8.67 -12.12 -20.33
C ALA A 301 9.98 -12.92 -20.44
N THR A 302 11.13 -12.24 -20.47
CA THR A 302 12.44 -12.90 -20.48
C THR A 302 12.74 -13.52 -19.13
N GLU A 303 12.51 -12.81 -18.04
CA GLU A 303 12.68 -13.34 -16.68
C GLU A 303 11.70 -14.47 -16.39
N VAL A 304 10.43 -14.34 -16.80
CA VAL A 304 9.42 -15.38 -16.65
C VAL A 304 9.83 -16.68 -17.36
N ARG A 305 10.38 -16.61 -18.58
CA ARG A 305 10.92 -17.80 -19.26
C ARG A 305 12.07 -18.44 -18.50
N ALA A 306 12.93 -17.64 -17.87
CA ALA A 306 14.03 -18.16 -17.05
C ALA A 306 13.51 -18.86 -15.78
N ILE A 307 12.50 -18.28 -15.11
CA ILE A 307 11.81 -18.86 -13.96
C ILE A 307 11.16 -20.20 -14.34
N ASP A 308 10.42 -20.23 -15.46
CA ASP A 308 9.75 -21.44 -15.95
C ASP A 308 10.78 -22.55 -16.27
N ALA A 309 11.89 -22.20 -16.91
CA ALA A 309 12.97 -23.13 -17.19
C ALA A 309 13.67 -23.64 -15.92
N ALA A 310 13.84 -22.80 -14.88
CA ALA A 310 14.38 -23.23 -13.60
C ALA A 310 13.44 -24.22 -12.89
N ARG A 311 12.14 -23.90 -12.83
CA ARG A 311 11.11 -24.77 -12.25
C ARG A 311 11.02 -26.11 -12.98
N ALA A 312 10.98 -26.11 -14.31
CA ALA A 312 10.92 -27.32 -15.11
C ALA A 312 12.15 -28.23 -14.91
N ALA A 313 13.31 -27.64 -14.64
CA ALA A 313 14.55 -28.35 -14.35
C ALA A 313 14.72 -28.73 -12.87
N GLY A 314 13.77 -28.40 -11.99
CA GLY A 314 13.89 -28.62 -10.54
C GLY A 314 15.02 -27.83 -9.88
N ARG A 315 15.47 -26.74 -10.49
CA ARG A 315 16.54 -25.87 -9.97
C ARG A 315 15.97 -24.83 -8.99
N PRO A 316 16.75 -24.41 -7.98
CA PRO A 316 16.35 -23.29 -7.12
C PRO A 316 16.16 -22.02 -7.95
N LEU A 317 15.27 -21.14 -7.47
CA LEU A 317 15.10 -19.81 -8.05
C LEU A 317 16.17 -18.88 -7.49
N GLU A 318 16.92 -18.24 -8.38
CA GLU A 318 18.02 -17.32 -8.05
C GLU A 318 17.81 -16.01 -8.83
N PRO A 319 17.29 -14.95 -8.17
CA PRO A 319 17.04 -13.68 -8.84
C PRO A 319 18.37 -13.01 -9.23
N PRO A 320 18.63 -12.73 -10.53
CA PRO A 320 19.95 -12.31 -10.99
C PRO A 320 20.35 -10.90 -10.50
N LEU A 321 19.38 -10.01 -10.25
CA LEU A 321 19.64 -8.61 -9.92
C LEU A 321 19.99 -8.35 -8.45
N ILE A 322 19.78 -9.34 -7.58
CA ILE A 322 20.00 -9.18 -6.14
C ILE A 322 21.48 -9.32 -5.77
N ALA A 323 22.20 -10.24 -6.42
CA ALA A 323 23.59 -10.51 -6.08
C ALA A 323 24.55 -9.42 -6.59
N ASP A 324 24.28 -8.88 -7.78
CA ASP A 324 25.14 -7.91 -8.45
C ASP A 324 24.30 -7.00 -9.37
N PRO A 325 23.58 -5.99 -8.83
CA PRO A 325 22.84 -5.05 -9.65
C PRO A 325 23.83 -4.22 -10.48
N PRO A 326 23.59 -4.05 -11.80
CA PRO A 326 24.51 -3.31 -12.66
C PRO A 326 24.62 -1.84 -12.22
N PRO A 327 25.77 -1.17 -12.49
CA PRO A 327 25.90 0.25 -12.22
C PRO A 327 24.86 1.06 -13.00
N LEU A 328 24.43 2.18 -12.43
CA LEU A 328 23.53 3.13 -13.11
C LEU A 328 24.34 3.93 -14.15
N GLU A 329 24.01 3.79 -15.43
CA GLU A 329 24.75 4.39 -16.56
C GLU A 329 23.89 5.23 -17.50
#